data_AF-A0A845TSA7-F1
#
_entry.id   AF-A0A845TSA7-F1
#
_cell.length_a   1.000
_cell.length_b   1.000
_cell.length_c   1.000
_cell.angle_alpha   90.00
_cell.angle_beta   90.00
_cell.angle_gamma   90.00
#
_symmetry.space_group_name_H-M   'P 1'
#
loop_
_entity.id
_entity.type
_entity.pdbx_description
1 polymer ?
#
loop_
_entity_poly.entity_id
_entity_poly.type
_entity_poly.pdbx_seq_one_letter_code
_entity_poly.pdbx_strand_id
1 'polypeptide(L)' 'ASYAAKSPAQIRAHWSKLIFTGRGQPPKEAASSSDLKKMIADNPRAIGYLDPGRIDASVRALLSP' A
#
# COMPACT_ATOMS: atom_id res chain seq x y z
N ALA A 1 1.69 -14.95 -0.54
CA ALA A 1 0.30 -14.45 -0.50
C ALA A 1 -0.03 -13.73 -1.81
N SER A 2 -1.25 -13.88 -2.33
CA SER A 2 -1.76 -13.06 -3.44
C SER A 2 -2.45 -11.83 -2.87
N TYR A 3 -2.19 -10.66 -3.45
CA TYR A 3 -2.76 -9.37 -3.06
C TYR A 3 -3.65 -8.90 -4.22
N ALA A 4 -4.92 -8.59 -3.95
CA ALA A 4 -5.89 -8.26 -5.01
C ALA A 4 -5.93 -9.31 -6.15
N ALA A 5 -5.85 -10.61 -5.79
CA ALA A 5 -5.72 -11.74 -6.71
C ALA A 5 -4.47 -11.70 -7.64
N LYS A 6 -3.42 -10.95 -7.26
CA LYS A 6 -2.15 -10.85 -7.98
C LYS A 6 -0.97 -11.33 -7.14
N SER A 7 0.00 -11.98 -7.77
CA SER A 7 1.27 -12.33 -7.13
C SER A 7 2.16 -11.09 -6.95
N PRO A 8 3.16 -11.13 -6.05
CA PRO A 8 4.13 -10.03 -5.90
C PRO A 8 4.84 -9.66 -7.22
N ALA A 9 5.13 -10.66 -8.06
CA ALA A 9 5.72 -10.43 -9.38
C ALA A 9 4.76 -9.67 -10.32
N GLN A 10 3.47 -10.00 -10.30
CA GLN A 10 2.45 -9.31 -11.09
C GLN A 10 2.25 -7.86 -10.63
N ILE A 11 2.32 -7.58 -9.33
CA ILE A 11 2.27 -6.21 -8.80
C ILE A 11 3.48 -5.40 -9.25
N ARG A 12 4.70 -5.97 -9.16
CA ARG A 12 5.92 -5.31 -9.66
C ARG A 12 5.83 -5.00 -11.15
N ALA A 13 5.44 -5.97 -11.97
CA ALA A 13 5.27 -5.78 -13.40
C ALA A 13 4.22 -4.71 -13.75
N HIS A 14 3.13 -4.64 -12.97
CA HIS A 14 2.10 -3.61 -13.13
C HIS A 14 2.66 -2.20 -12.88
N TRP A 15 3.40 -2.00 -11.79
CA TRP A 15 4.02 -0.71 -11.48
C TRP A 15 5.12 -0.33 -12.47
N SER A 16 5.95 -1.28 -12.90
CA SER A 16 6.92 -1.05 -13.97
C SER A 16 6.23 -0.57 -15.25
N LYS A 17 5.12 -1.20 -15.65
CA LYS A 17 4.35 -0.77 -16.83
C LYS A 17 3.75 0.64 -16.66
N LEU A 18 3.22 0.98 -15.48
CA LEU A 18 2.67 2.31 -15.22
C LEU A 18 3.75 3.40 -15.29
N ILE A 19 4.93 3.15 -14.73
CA ILE A 19 6.08 4.07 -14.80
C ILE A 19 6.52 4.27 -16.25
N PHE A 20 6.76 3.18 -16.99
CA PHE A 20 7.22 3.25 -18.38
C PHE A 20 6.23 3.91 -19.35
N THR A 21 4.92 3.83 -19.06
CA THR A 21 3.89 4.45 -19.90
C THR A 21 3.63 5.92 -19.55
N GLY A 22 4.35 6.49 -18.57
CA GLY A 22 4.14 7.86 -18.10
C GLY A 22 2.79 8.08 -17.40
N ARG A 23 2.04 7.01 -17.10
CA ARG A 23 0.74 7.04 -16.42
C ARG A 23 0.83 6.73 -14.93
N GLY A 24 2.04 6.47 -14.43
CA GLY A 24 2.31 6.25 -13.02
C GLY A 24 2.38 7.57 -12.28
N GLN A 25 1.22 8.14 -11.92
CA GLN A 25 1.23 9.09 -10.81
C GLN A 25 1.56 8.32 -9.53
N PRO A 26 2.59 8.74 -8.77
CA PRO A 26 2.92 8.10 -7.52
C PRO A 26 1.71 8.22 -6.57
N PRO A 27 1.44 7.17 -5.77
CA PRO A 27 0.45 7.26 -4.71
C PRO A 27 0.74 8.45 -3.80
N LYS A 28 -0.31 9.05 -3.25
CA LYS A 28 -0.16 10.15 -2.29
C LYS A 28 0.62 9.65 -1.07
N GLU A 29 1.74 10.31 -0.78
CA GLU A 29 2.49 10.09 0.46
C GLU A 29 1.71 10.69 1.64
N ALA A 30 1.66 9.93 2.73
CA ALA A 30 1.15 10.43 4.00
C ALA A 30 2.25 11.18 4.74
N ALA A 31 1.90 12.27 5.42
CA ALA A 31 2.90 13.09 6.12
C ALA A 31 3.48 12.39 7.36
N SER A 32 2.80 11.37 7.88
CA SER A 32 3.25 10.59 9.04
C SER A 32 2.55 9.22 9.11
N SER A 33 3.05 8.35 9.98
CA SER A 33 2.44 7.04 10.25
C SER A 33 1.03 7.12 10.83
N SER A 34 0.72 8.14 11.63
CA SER A 34 -0.63 8.36 12.17
C SER A 34 -1.59 8.87 11.09
N ASP A 35 -1.11 9.71 10.19
CA ASP A 35 -1.87 10.20 9.02
C ASP A 35 -2.15 9.06 8.03
N LEU A 36 -1.15 8.21 7.77
CA LEU A 36 -1.30 7.00 6.96
C LEU A 36 -2.36 6.06 7.53
N LYS A 37 -2.37 5.86 8.85
CA LYS A 37 -3.40 5.03 9.51
C LYS A 37 -4.80 5.62 9.33
N LYS A 38 -4.98 6.93 9.52
CA LYS A 38 -6.27 7.59 9.27
C LYS A 38 -6.71 7.42 7.82
N MET A 39 -5.81 7.65 6.86
CA MET A 39 -6.10 7.47 5.44
C MET A 39 -6.53 6.03 5.09
N ILE A 40 -5.94 5.01 5.72
CA ILE A 40 -6.31 3.60 5.50
C ILE A 40 -7.64 3.28 6.20
N ALA A 41 -7.85 3.77 7.42
CA ALA A 41 -9.10 3.58 8.17
C ALA A 41 -10.29 4.23 7.44
N ASP A 42 -10.09 5.44 6.90
CA ASP A 42 -11.11 6.18 6.14
C ASP A 42 -11.33 5.61 4.74
N ASN A 43 -10.33 4.92 4.16
CA ASN A 43 -10.43 4.25 2.87
C ASN A 43 -9.93 2.81 2.94
N PRO A 44 -10.83 1.83 3.18
CA PRO A 44 -10.48 0.41 3.27
C PRO A 44 -9.86 -0.20 2.01
N ARG A 45 -9.85 0.53 0.87
CA ARG A 45 -9.19 0.12 -0.38
C ARG A 45 -7.75 0.63 -0.48
N ALA A 46 -7.28 1.45 0.45
CA ALA A 46 -5.91 1.96 0.48
C ALA A 46 -4.93 0.92 1.05
N ILE A 47 -3.69 0.93 0.55
CA ILE A 47 -2.59 0.11 1.04
C ILE A 47 -1.39 1.04 1.28
N GLY A 48 -0.70 0.88 2.41
CA GLY A 48 0.48 1.66 2.75
C GLY A 48 1.51 0.82 3.50
N TYR A 49 2.71 1.38 3.66
CA TYR A 49 3.77 0.80 4.49
C TYR A 49 3.76 1.46 5.86
N LEU A 50 3.83 0.65 6.92
CA LEU A 50 3.78 1.11 8.30
C LEU A 50 4.76 0.29 9.15
N ASP A 51 5.42 0.94 10.09
CA ASP A 51 6.26 0.24 11.08
C ASP A 51 5.41 -0.78 11.88
N PRO A 52 5.93 -1.99 12.14
CA PRO A 52 5.19 -3.03 12.85
C PRO A 52 4.68 -2.56 14.22
N GLY A 53 5.48 -1.78 14.95
CA GLY A 53 5.11 -1.24 16.27
C GLY A 53 4.00 -0.18 16.25
N ARG A 54 3.54 0.25 15.07
CA ARG A 54 2.46 1.24 14.90
C ARG A 54 1.13 0.61 14.49
N ILE A 55 1.11 -0.70 14.21
CA ILE A 55 -0.08 -1.47 13.81
C ILE A 55 -1.00 -1.62 15.02
N ASP A 56 -2.28 -1.31 14.84
CA ASP A 56 -3.33 -1.48 15.83
C ASP A 56 -4.58 -2.06 15.17
N ALA A 57 -5.69 -2.20 15.92
CA ALA A 57 -6.92 -2.80 15.42
C ALA A 57 -7.57 -2.06 14.23
N SER A 58 -7.16 -0.81 13.93
CA SER A 58 -7.68 -0.04 12.80
C SER A 58 -7.09 -0.44 11.44
N VAL A 59 -5.99 -1.19 11.42
CA VAL A 59 -5.29 -1.58 10.19
C VAL A 59 -4.89 -3.06 10.23
N ARG A 60 -4.87 -3.70 9.06
CA ARG A 60 -4.49 -5.11 8.94
C ARG A 60 -3.14 -5.25 8.23
N ALA A 61 -2.20 -5.94 8.88
CA ALA A 61 -0.93 -6.32 8.25
C ALA A 61 -1.19 -7.30 7.09
N LEU A 62 -0.74 -6.95 5.88
CA LEU A 62 -0.83 -7.81 4.69
C LEU A 62 0.51 -8.46 4.34
N LEU A 63 1.63 -7.81 4.70
CA LEU A 63 2.97 -8.29 4.48
C LEU A 63 3.77 -8.05 5.78
N SER A 64 4.20 -9.14 6.40
CA SER A 64 5.24 -9.14 7.44
C SER A 64 6.40 -9.99 6.92
N PRO A 65 7.66 -9.59 7.17
CA PRO A 65 8.81 -10.42 6.85
C PRO A 65 8.76 -11.76 7.60
#